data_AF-A0A9X3IMY4-F1
#
_entry.id   AF-A0A9X3IMY4-F1
#
_cell.length_a   1.000
_cell.length_b   1.000
_cell.length_c   1.000
_cell.angle_alpha   90.00
_cell.angle_beta   90.00
_cell.angle_gamma   90.00
#
_symmetry.space_group_name_H-M   'P 1'
#
loop_
_entity.id
_entity.type
_entity.pdbx_description
1 polymer ?
#
loop_
_entity_poly.entity_id
_entity_poly.type
_entity_poly.pdbx_seq_one_letter_code
_entity_poly.pdbx_strand_id
1 'polypeptide(L)'
;MFRAEMWLWARTLPLRCRKSRDFADIMKIADAGADRRYRGLAPAYIAHRAKRAARRPWVMRDRRCLREGILAYRFLTLAGIPAAMHFGVDRKSIGSARLAAHCWVVVDDKPLLNPPEPSMVTVFIEKNRAGSA
;
A
#
# COMPACT_ATOMS: atom_id res chain seq x y z
N MET A 1 -4.80 -15.99 12.60
CA MET A 1 -4.17 -16.18 11.27
C MET A 1 -3.74 -14.86 10.63
N PHE A 2 -4.66 -13.98 10.20
CA PHE A 2 -4.38 -12.69 9.54
C PHE A 2 -3.22 -11.86 10.13
N ARG A 3 -3.21 -11.66 11.46
CA ARG A 3 -2.19 -10.84 12.14
C ARG A 3 -0.76 -11.35 11.93
N ALA A 4 -0.58 -12.66 11.98
CA ALA A 4 0.72 -13.31 11.80
C ALA A 4 1.15 -13.24 10.33
N GLU A 5 0.23 -13.49 9.40
CA GLU A 5 0.50 -13.39 7.96
C GLU A 5 0.89 -11.97 7.56
N MET A 6 0.17 -10.95 8.04
CA MET A 6 0.53 -9.57 7.77
C MET A 6 1.90 -9.20 8.33
N TRP A 7 2.24 -9.69 9.52
CA TRP A 7 3.57 -9.49 10.10
C TRP A 7 4.66 -10.17 9.26
N LEU A 8 4.43 -11.42 8.82
CA LEU A 8 5.35 -12.15 7.96
C LEU A 8 5.54 -11.46 6.62
N TRP A 9 4.46 -10.98 6.01
CA TRP A 9 4.50 -10.19 4.79
C TRP A 9 5.30 -8.92 4.97
N ALA A 10 5.11 -8.19 6.07
CA ALA A 10 5.87 -6.97 6.35
C ALA A 10 7.39 -7.19 6.44
N ARG A 11 7.84 -8.41 6.80
CA ARG A 11 9.26 -8.75 7.01
C ARG A 11 9.88 -9.30 5.74
N THR A 12 9.09 -10.05 4.98
CA THR A 12 9.50 -10.66 3.72
C THR A 12 9.30 -9.75 2.52
N LEU A 13 8.61 -8.61 2.65
CA LEU A 13 8.35 -7.66 1.57
C LEU A 13 9.62 -7.28 0.78
N PRO A 14 10.75 -6.93 1.43
CA PRO A 14 11.98 -6.58 0.69
C PRO A 14 12.52 -7.74 -0.14
N LEU A 15 12.46 -8.97 0.38
CA LEU A 15 12.89 -10.17 -0.35
C LEU A 15 11.98 -10.47 -1.53
N ARG A 16 10.68 -10.25 -1.37
CA ARG A 16 9.68 -10.44 -2.43
C ARG A 16 9.83 -9.41 -3.54
N CYS A 17 10.17 -8.16 -3.19
CA CYS A 17 10.44 -7.10 -4.15
C CYS A 17 11.86 -7.17 -4.76
N ARG A 18 12.75 -8.04 -4.26
CA ARG A 18 14.16 -8.08 -4.71
C ARG A 18 14.31 -8.43 -6.20
N LYS A 19 13.39 -9.23 -6.75
CA LYS A 19 13.38 -9.62 -8.17
C LYS A 19 12.50 -8.73 -9.04
N SER A 20 11.73 -7.81 -8.44
CA SER A 20 10.87 -6.89 -9.19
C SER A 20 11.73 -5.92 -9.98
N ARG A 21 11.47 -5.81 -11.29
CA ARG A 21 12.22 -4.91 -12.17
C ARG A 21 11.65 -3.51 -12.14
N ASP A 22 10.35 -3.40 -11.92
CA ASP A 22 9.62 -2.14 -11.84
C ASP A 22 8.56 -2.14 -10.73
N PHE A 23 7.81 -1.04 -10.65
CA PHE A 23 6.74 -0.89 -9.68
C PHE A 23 5.52 -1.78 -9.98
N ALA A 24 5.23 -2.04 -11.27
CA ALA A 24 4.11 -2.89 -11.67
C ALA A 24 4.30 -4.33 -11.17
N ASP A 25 5.52 -4.85 -11.18
CA ASP A 25 5.86 -6.15 -10.60
C ASP A 25 5.57 -6.21 -9.09
N ILE A 26 5.83 -5.13 -8.36
CA ILE A 26 5.53 -5.05 -6.93
C ILE A 26 4.01 -5.06 -6.71
N MET A 27 3.24 -4.37 -7.56
CA MET A 27 1.78 -4.34 -7.50
C MET A 27 1.15 -5.69 -7.85
N LYS A 28 1.69 -6.42 -8.82
CA LYS A 28 1.28 -7.81 -9.09
C LYS A 28 1.48 -8.72 -7.88
N ILE A 29 2.56 -8.55 -7.13
CA ILE A 29 2.79 -9.30 -5.89
C ILE A 29 1.75 -8.92 -4.82
N ALA A 30 1.38 -7.64 -4.75
CA ALA A 30 0.39 -7.16 -3.79
C ALA A 30 -1.04 -7.60 -4.15
N ASP A 31 -1.38 -7.67 -5.43
CA ASP A 31 -2.73 -7.95 -5.93
C ASP A 31 -3.09 -9.45 -5.93
N ALA A 32 -3.13 -10.03 -4.73
CA ALA A 32 -3.15 -11.47 -4.47
C ALA A 32 -4.43 -12.23 -4.89
N GLY A 33 -5.47 -11.55 -5.38
CA GLY A 33 -6.81 -12.14 -5.52
C GLY A 33 -7.56 -12.19 -4.19
N ALA A 34 -8.89 -12.26 -4.25
CA ALA A 34 -9.72 -12.38 -3.06
C ALA A 34 -9.64 -13.80 -2.47
N ASP A 35 -9.63 -13.90 -1.15
CA ASP A 35 -9.55 -15.15 -0.41
C ASP A 35 -10.57 -15.15 0.74
N ARG A 36 -11.38 -16.22 0.82
CA ARG A 36 -12.47 -16.38 1.79
C ARG A 36 -12.00 -16.21 3.25
N ARG A 37 -10.74 -16.53 3.56
CA ARG A 37 -10.15 -16.42 4.92
C ARG A 37 -10.09 -14.98 5.43
N TYR A 38 -10.18 -14.00 4.54
CA TYR A 38 -10.02 -12.58 4.85
C TYR A 38 -11.33 -11.78 4.71
N ARG A 39 -12.42 -12.42 4.27
CA ARG A 39 -13.73 -11.75 4.17
C ARG A 39 -14.21 -11.28 5.53
N GLY A 40 -14.93 -10.15 5.54
CA GLY A 40 -15.49 -9.55 6.76
C GLY A 40 -14.50 -8.73 7.59
N LEU A 41 -13.24 -8.61 7.17
CA LEU A 41 -12.30 -7.69 7.82
C LEU A 41 -12.65 -6.23 7.47
N ALA A 42 -12.77 -5.38 8.49
CA ALA A 42 -13.02 -3.96 8.27
C ALA A 42 -11.79 -3.28 7.61
N PRO A 43 -11.97 -2.39 6.61
CA PRO A 43 -10.87 -1.67 5.96
C PRO A 43 -9.97 -0.92 6.95
N ALA A 44 -10.56 -0.20 7.91
CA ALA A 44 -9.83 0.52 8.95
C ALA A 44 -8.98 -0.39 9.84
N TYR A 45 -9.47 -1.59 10.14
CA TYR A 45 -8.71 -2.58 10.90
C TYR A 45 -7.50 -3.08 10.10
N ILE A 46 -7.66 -3.34 8.80
CA ILE A 46 -6.56 -3.73 7.92
C ILE A 46 -5.49 -2.63 7.88
N ALA A 47 -5.89 -1.37 7.65
CA ALA A 47 -4.97 -0.23 7.59
C ALA A 47 -4.22 -0.03 8.91
N HIS A 48 -4.92 -0.09 10.06
CA HIS A 48 -4.29 0.00 11.38
C HIS A 48 -3.23 -1.10 11.57
N ARG A 49 -3.54 -2.34 11.19
CA ARG A 49 -2.62 -3.46 11.33
C ARG A 49 -1.45 -3.35 10.36
N ALA A 50 -1.65 -2.83 9.14
CA ALA A 50 -0.57 -2.57 8.18
C ALA A 50 0.43 -1.57 8.73
N LYS A 51 -0.04 -0.43 9.28
CA LYS A 51 0.81 0.54 9.98
C LYS A 51 1.61 -0.12 11.09
N ARG A 52 0.94 -0.88 11.97
CA ARG A 52 1.59 -1.54 13.10
C ARG A 52 2.66 -2.56 12.65
N ALA A 53 2.38 -3.36 11.63
CA ALA A 53 3.32 -4.36 11.11
C ALA A 53 4.55 -3.71 10.46
N ALA A 54 4.37 -2.58 9.78
CA ALA A 54 5.44 -1.85 9.09
C ALA A 54 6.35 -0.99 10.02
N ARG A 55 5.98 -0.78 11.29
CA ARG A 55 6.67 0.14 12.23
C ARG A 55 8.17 -0.11 12.41
N ARG A 56 8.61 -1.37 12.39
CA ARG A 56 10.01 -1.74 12.69
C ARG A 56 10.66 -2.42 11.49
N PRO A 57 10.99 -1.69 10.42
CA PRO A 57 11.56 -2.29 9.21
C PRO A 57 12.99 -2.76 9.45
N TRP A 58 13.32 -3.95 8.95
CA TRP A 58 14.72 -4.38 8.83
C TRP A 58 15.37 -3.78 7.57
N VAL A 59 14.61 -3.59 6.48
CA VAL A 59 15.07 -3.08 5.18
C VAL A 59 14.06 -2.06 4.61
N MET A 60 14.47 -1.24 3.64
CA MET A 60 13.70 -0.16 2.98
C MET A 60 13.37 1.03 3.90
N ARG A 61 14.14 1.32 4.96
CA ARG A 61 13.76 2.21 6.09
C ARG A 61 13.07 3.52 5.65
N ASP A 62 13.56 4.14 4.58
CA ASP A 62 13.09 5.43 4.05
C ASP A 62 11.77 5.39 3.25
N ARG A 63 11.21 4.19 3.00
CA ARG A 63 9.99 4.00 2.19
C ARG A 63 8.80 3.57 3.04
N ARG A 64 8.54 4.30 4.12
CA ARG A 64 7.49 3.94 5.09
C ARG A 64 6.10 3.94 4.47
N CYS A 65 5.70 5.02 3.79
CA CYS A 65 4.39 5.13 3.16
C CYS A 65 4.15 3.98 2.18
N LEU A 66 5.16 3.64 1.37
CA LEU A 66 5.11 2.56 0.40
C LEU A 66 4.91 1.19 1.06
N ARG A 67 5.68 0.84 2.10
CA ARG A 67 5.51 -0.43 2.80
C ARG A 67 4.12 -0.57 3.42
N GLU A 68 3.67 0.49 4.09
CA GLU A 68 2.34 0.51 4.71
C GLU A 68 1.24 0.37 3.65
N GLY A 69 1.38 1.09 2.53
CA GLY A 69 0.47 1.04 1.39
C GLY A 69 0.41 -0.34 0.74
N ILE A 70 1.55 -0.95 0.41
CA ILE A 70 1.60 -2.29 -0.21
C ILE A 70 0.93 -3.35 0.70
N LEU A 71 1.18 -3.28 2.01
CA LEU A 71 0.57 -4.21 2.96
C LEU A 71 -0.94 -4.01 3.05
N ALA A 72 -1.39 -2.77 3.20
CA ALA A 72 -2.83 -2.49 3.25
C ALA A 72 -3.52 -2.92 1.95
N TYR A 73 -2.98 -2.50 0.80
CA TYR A 73 -3.48 -2.85 -0.52
C TYR A 73 -3.65 -4.36 -0.69
N ARG A 74 -2.61 -5.14 -0.38
CA ARG A 74 -2.66 -6.61 -0.47
C ARG A 74 -3.79 -7.21 0.36
N PHE A 75 -3.91 -6.81 1.62
CA PHE A 75 -4.90 -7.40 2.52
C PHE A 75 -6.32 -6.88 2.28
N LEU A 76 -6.47 -5.69 1.68
CA LEU A 76 -7.75 -5.21 1.14
C LEU A 76 -8.16 -6.07 -0.08
N THR A 77 -7.23 -6.34 -1.00
CA THR A 77 -7.46 -7.26 -2.12
C THR A 77 -7.89 -8.65 -1.63
N LEU A 78 -7.16 -9.23 -0.67
CA LEU A 78 -7.49 -10.54 -0.10
C LEU A 78 -8.88 -10.53 0.55
N ALA A 79 -9.25 -9.45 1.22
CA ALA A 79 -10.57 -9.29 1.81
C ALA A 79 -11.70 -9.05 0.78
N GLY A 80 -11.36 -8.86 -0.50
CA GLY A 80 -12.31 -8.53 -1.56
C GLY A 80 -12.82 -7.09 -1.49
N ILE A 81 -12.05 -6.18 -0.88
CA ILE A 81 -12.41 -4.77 -0.75
C ILE A 81 -11.80 -4.00 -1.92
N PRO A 82 -12.60 -3.33 -2.78
CA PRO A 82 -12.10 -2.41 -3.79
C PRO A 82 -11.23 -1.32 -3.15
N ALA A 83 -10.00 -1.19 -3.64
CA ALA A 83 -9.06 -0.21 -3.14
C ALA A 83 -8.18 0.30 -4.28
N ALA A 84 -7.73 1.54 -4.14
CA ALA A 84 -6.74 2.14 -5.03
C ALA A 84 -5.51 2.61 -4.26
N MET A 85 -4.33 2.38 -4.83
CA MET A 85 -3.08 2.96 -4.36
C MET A 85 -2.74 4.16 -5.24
N HIS A 86 -2.73 5.33 -4.63
CA HIS A 86 -2.40 6.57 -5.30
C HIS A 86 -0.95 6.93 -5.01
N PHE A 87 -0.29 7.49 -6.00
CA PHE A 87 1.06 8.02 -5.94
C PHE A 87 1.03 9.47 -6.33
N GLY A 88 1.74 10.28 -5.58
CA GLY A 88 1.82 11.70 -5.84
C GLY A 88 3.16 12.31 -5.47
N VAL A 89 3.32 13.52 -5.94
CA VAL A 89 4.47 14.37 -5.65
C VAL A 89 3.99 15.70 -5.08
N ASP A 90 4.73 16.25 -4.13
CA ASP A 90 4.43 17.57 -3.59
C ASP A 90 4.81 18.63 -4.63
N ARG A 91 3.85 19.47 -5.05
CA ARG A 91 4.11 20.58 -5.98
C ARG A 91 5.24 21.48 -5.47
N LYS A 92 5.32 21.69 -4.16
CA LYS A 92 6.32 22.58 -3.54
C LYS A 92 7.74 22.03 -3.65
N SER A 93 7.89 20.73 -3.91
CA SER A 93 9.19 20.08 -4.07
C SER A 93 9.68 20.05 -5.52
N ILE A 94 8.86 20.45 -6.50
CA ILE A 94 9.24 20.50 -7.91
C ILE A 94 10.30 21.58 -8.11
N GLY A 95 11.43 21.23 -8.74
CA GLY A 95 12.56 22.13 -8.93
C GLY A 95 13.52 22.22 -7.73
N SER A 96 13.20 21.58 -6.60
CA SER A 96 14.13 21.45 -5.47
C SER A 96 15.14 20.32 -5.69
N ALA A 97 16.22 20.31 -4.90
CA ALA A 97 17.23 19.25 -4.95
C ALA A 97 16.68 17.84 -4.64
N ARG A 98 15.51 17.73 -4.01
CA ARG A 98 14.89 16.45 -3.68
C ARG A 98 13.38 16.49 -3.85
N LEU A 99 12.87 15.72 -4.82
CA LEU A 99 11.45 15.52 -5.04
C LEU A 99 10.82 14.76 -3.87
N ALA A 100 9.77 15.33 -3.28
CA ALA A 100 9.00 14.70 -2.21
C ALA A 100 7.86 13.89 -2.83
N ALA A 101 8.03 12.57 -2.85
CA ALA A 101 7.03 11.62 -3.33
C ALA A 101 6.33 10.93 -2.15
N HIS A 102 5.04 10.67 -2.33
CA HIS A 102 4.20 10.01 -1.33
C HIS A 102 3.21 9.06 -1.98
N CYS A 103 2.70 8.11 -1.19
CA CYS A 103 1.64 7.23 -1.64
C CYS A 103 0.62 7.00 -0.52
N TRP A 104 -0.63 6.82 -0.93
CA TRP A 104 -1.78 6.65 -0.05
C TRP A 104 -2.73 5.62 -0.60
N VAL A 105 -3.54 5.02 0.29
CA VAL A 105 -4.55 4.04 -0.10
C VAL A 105 -5.93 4.66 0.06
N VAL A 106 -6.77 4.47 -0.94
CA VAL A 106 -8.14 4.96 -1.04
C VAL A 106 -9.10 3.77 -1.05
N VAL A 107 -10.17 3.87 -0.28
CA VAL A 107 -11.33 2.95 -0.27
C VAL A 107 -12.57 3.83 -0.25
N ASP A 108 -13.58 3.51 -1.06
CA ASP A 108 -14.81 4.30 -1.21
C ASP A 108 -14.53 5.80 -1.46
N ASP A 109 -13.59 6.08 -2.37
CA ASP A 109 -13.11 7.42 -2.76
C ASP A 109 -12.55 8.28 -1.60
N LYS A 110 -12.31 7.67 -0.43
CA LYS A 110 -11.74 8.34 0.74
C LYS A 110 -10.34 7.81 1.08
N PRO A 111 -9.38 8.69 1.39
CA PRO A 111 -8.09 8.26 1.89
C PRO A 111 -8.24 7.45 3.18
N LEU A 112 -7.90 6.17 3.13
CA LEU A 112 -7.91 5.24 4.25
C LEU A 112 -6.58 5.23 4.99
N LEU A 113 -5.47 5.30 4.24
CA LEU A 113 -4.13 5.16 4.78
C LEU A 113 -3.18 6.17 4.18
N ASN A 114 -2.43 6.83 5.07
CA ASN A 114 -1.39 7.81 4.73
C ASN A 114 -1.93 8.96 3.88
N PRO A 115 -2.98 9.67 4.33
CA PRO A 115 -3.66 10.67 3.52
C PRO A 115 -2.68 11.68 2.91
N PRO A 116 -2.93 12.13 1.67
CA PRO A 116 -2.07 13.10 1.00
C PRO A 116 -2.15 14.46 1.69
N GLU A 117 -1.05 15.21 1.66
CA GLU A 117 -1.10 16.64 1.99
C GLU A 117 -1.79 17.44 0.88
N PRO A 118 -2.40 18.61 1.17
CA PRO A 118 -3.13 19.40 0.18
C PRO A 118 -2.32 19.80 -1.07
N SER A 119 -0.99 19.89 -0.95
CA SER A 119 -0.11 20.24 -2.08
C SER A 119 0.31 19.04 -2.95
N MET A 120 -0.10 17.82 -2.60
CA MET A 120 0.21 16.63 -3.38
C MET A 120 -0.59 16.58 -4.67
N VAL A 121 0.08 16.28 -5.77
CA VAL A 121 -0.55 15.96 -7.07
C VAL A 121 -0.44 14.48 -7.32
N THR A 122 -1.56 13.85 -7.65
CA THR A 122 -1.56 12.45 -8.06
C THR A 122 -0.92 12.34 -9.44
N VAL A 123 0.09 11.48 -9.57
CA VAL A 123 0.78 11.17 -10.83
C VAL A 123 0.45 9.78 -11.35
N PHE A 124 0.03 8.87 -10.47
CA PHE A 124 -0.31 7.50 -10.83
C PHE A 124 -1.32 6.90 -9.85
N ILE A 125 -2.23 6.07 -10.35
CA ILE A 125 -3.24 5.36 -9.56
C ILE A 125 -3.25 3.90 -10.00
N GLU A 126 -3.08 2.98 -9.05
CA GLU A 126 -3.25 1.55 -9.25
C GLU A 126 -4.51 1.07 -8.53
N LYS A 127 -5.46 0.47 -9.26
CA LYS A 127 -6.66 -0.14 -8.66
C LYS A 127 -6.44 -1.63 -8.45
N ASN A 128 -6.88 -2.17 -7.32
CA ASN A 128 -6.83 -3.61 -7.11
C ASN A 128 -7.90 -4.33 -7.92
N ARG A 129 -7.66 -5.61 -8.19
CA ARG A 129 -8.61 -6.43 -8.94
C ARG A 129 -9.97 -6.64 -8.27
N ALA A 130 -10.10 -6.35 -6.98
CA ALA A 130 -11.40 -6.38 -6.30
C ALA A 130 -12.32 -5.24 -6.79
N GLY A 131 -11.76 -4.13 -7.26
CA GLY A 131 -12.50 -3.02 -7.87
C GLY A 131 -12.53 -3.04 -9.40
N SER A 132 -12.09 -4.12 -10.05
CA SER A 132 -12.05 -4.28 -11.52
C SER A 132 -13.10 -5.27 -12.04
N ALA A 133 -14.12 -5.58 -11.22
CA ALA A 133 -15.26 -6.42 -11.59
C ALA A 133 -16.38 -5.60 -12.24
#